data_AF-A0A257QEN9-F1
#
_entry.id   AF-A0A257QEN9-F1
#
_cell.length_a   1.000
_cell.length_b   1.000
_cell.length_c   1.000
_cell.angle_alpha   90.00
_cell.angle_beta   90.00
_cell.angle_gamma   90.00
#
_symmetry.space_group_name_H-M   'P 1'
#
loop_
_entity.id
_entity.type
_entity.pdbx_description
1 polymer ?
#
loop_
_entity_poly.entity_id
_entity_poly.type
_entity_poly.pdbx_seq_one_letter_code
_entity_poly.pdbx_strand_id
1 'polypeptide(L)' 'MASSKPGAIHFSTREDMTATAFEYIEVFYNRRRLHSTLGYKPPVPFLKNWLMAQQSDIPVA' A
#
# COMPACT_ATOMS: atom_id res chain seq x y z
N MET A 1 -1.13 1.21 -36.05
CA MET A 1 -0.76 2.09 -34.93
C MET A 1 -1.75 1.80 -33.80
N ALA A 2 -1.33 1.08 -32.75
CA ALA A 2 -2.24 0.70 -31.66
C ALA A 2 -2.64 1.97 -30.89
N SER A 3 -3.91 2.34 -30.99
CA SER A 3 -4.48 3.48 -30.27
C SER A 3 -4.68 3.07 -28.81
N SER A 4 -3.90 3.67 -27.91
CA SER A 4 -4.04 3.49 -26.48
C SER A 4 -5.38 4.02 -25.97
N LYS A 5 -6.02 3.28 -25.06
CA LYS A 5 -7.28 3.71 -24.43
C LYS A 5 -7.04 5.02 -23.65
N PRO A 6 -7.89 6.05 -23.83
CA PRO A 6 -7.80 7.27 -23.04
C PRO A 6 -7.95 6.94 -21.56
N GLY A 7 -6.98 7.37 -20.75
CA GLY A 7 -6.90 7.11 -19.31
C GLY A 7 -5.88 6.04 -18.88
N ALA A 8 -5.27 5.31 -19.82
CA ALA A 8 -4.15 4.41 -19.50
C ALA A 8 -2.85 5.21 -19.34
N ILE A 9 -2.14 5.00 -18.24
CA ILE A 9 -0.77 5.51 -18.08
C ILE A 9 0.14 4.67 -18.98
N HIS A 10 0.86 5.33 -19.88
CA HIS A 10 1.91 4.72 -20.68
C HIS A 10 3.28 5.01 -20.07
N PHE A 11 4.03 3.95 -19.81
CA PHE A 11 5.41 4.04 -19.36
C PHE A 11 6.35 3.78 -20.53
N SER A 12 7.38 4.61 -20.64
CA SER A 12 8.42 4.46 -21.67
C SER A 12 9.35 3.29 -21.36
N THR A 13 9.54 2.96 -20.07
CA THR A 13 10.41 1.89 -19.60
C THR A 13 9.75 1.05 -18.51
N ARG A 14 10.29 -0.16 -18.28
CA ARG A 14 9.84 -1.02 -17.18
C ARG A 14 10.24 -0.43 -15.83
N GLU A 15 11.36 0.26 -15.79
CA GLU A 15 11.90 0.95 -14.63
C GLU A 15 10.94 2.05 -14.16
N ASP A 16 10.46 2.90 -15.08
CA ASP A 16 9.49 3.97 -14.77
C ASP A 16 8.17 3.42 -14.23
N MET A 17 7.67 2.34 -14.86
CA MET A 17 6.48 1.64 -14.39
C MET A 17 6.68 1.10 -12.97
N THR A 18 7.83 0.48 -12.70
CA THR A 18 8.14 -0.11 -11.41
C THR A 18 8.29 0.96 -10.33
N ALA A 19 8.96 2.07 -10.63
CA ALA A 19 9.10 3.19 -9.71
C ALA A 19 7.73 3.80 -9.36
N THR A 20 6.87 3.99 -10.36
CA THR A 20 5.51 4.51 -10.15
C THR A 20 4.66 3.56 -9.30
N ALA A 21 4.74 2.25 -9.57
CA ALA A 21 4.04 1.24 -8.76
C ALA A 21 4.55 1.22 -7.31
N PHE A 22 5.87 1.32 -7.12
CA PHE A 22 6.49 1.37 -5.80
C PHE A 22 6.03 2.61 -5.02
N GLU A 23 6.04 3.79 -5.65
CA GLU A 23 5.56 5.02 -5.00
C GLU A 23 4.09 4.90 -4.60
N TYR A 24 3.25 4.36 -5.49
CA TYR A 24 1.85 4.15 -5.19
C TYR A 24 1.64 3.18 -4.02
N ILE A 25 2.31 2.01 -4.03
CA ILE A 25 2.11 0.97 -3.01
C ILE A 25 2.72 1.41 -1.68
N GLU A 26 4.00 1.79 -1.65
CA GLU A 26 4.73 1.98 -0.40
C GLU A 26 4.55 3.35 0.21
N VAL A 27 4.50 4.40 -0.61
CA VAL A 27 4.46 5.79 -0.12
C VAL A 27 3.03 6.24 0.10
N PHE A 28 2.13 5.96 -0.85
CA PHE A 28 0.74 6.38 -0.76
C PHE A 28 -0.15 5.33 -0.09
N TYR A 29 -0.26 4.13 -0.65
CA TYR A 29 -1.23 3.13 -0.23
C TYR A 29 -0.96 2.64 1.19
N ASN A 30 0.23 2.09 1.43
CA ASN A 30 0.60 1.47 2.71
C ASN A 30 0.66 2.49 3.87
N ARG A 31 1.10 3.74 3.60
CA ARG A 31 1.36 4.74 4.64
C ARG A 31 0.26 5.78 4.82
N ARG A 32 -0.51 6.12 3.78
CA ARG A 32 -1.42 7.27 3.79
C ARG A 32 -2.88 6.93 3.47
N ARG A 33 -3.16 5.91 2.64
CA ARG A 33 -4.52 5.61 2.20
C ARG A 33 -5.39 5.15 3.37
N LEU A 34 -6.53 5.80 3.56
CA LEU A 34 -7.51 5.39 4.56
C LEU A 34 -8.44 4.32 3.99
N HIS A 35 -8.66 3.25 4.76
CA HIS A 35 -9.56 2.16 4.40
C HIS A 35 -10.73 2.06 5.37
N SER A 36 -11.96 2.08 4.86
CA SER A 36 -13.18 1.96 5.67
C SER A 36 -13.21 0.66 6.48
N THR A 37 -12.77 -0.46 5.89
CA THR A 37 -12.63 -1.76 6.57
C THR A 37 -11.62 -1.73 7.73
N LEU A 38 -10.63 -0.83 7.69
CA LEU A 38 -9.64 -0.66 8.76
C LEU A 38 -10.04 0.43 9.77
N GLY A 39 -11.30 0.89 9.73
CA GLY A 39 -11.78 2.00 10.57
C GLY A 39 -11.12 3.33 10.19
N TYR A 40 -10.90 3.58 8.90
CA TYR A 40 -10.24 4.76 8.36
C TYR A 40 -8.81 4.94 8.91
N LYS A 41 -8.05 3.84 8.95
CA LYS A 41 -6.61 3.84 9.27
C LYS A 41 -5.79 3.38 8.07
N PRO A 42 -4.54 3.84 7.91
CA PRO A 42 -3.65 3.30 6.90
C PRO A 42 -3.18 1.87 7.23
N PRO A 43 -2.84 1.06 6.21
CA PRO A 43 -2.45 -0.34 6.40
C PRO A 43 -1.27 -0.55 7.35
N VAL A 44 -0.19 0.24 7.23
CA VAL A 44 1.02 0.05 8.06
C VAL A 44 0.76 0.32 9.55
N PRO A 45 0.18 1.46 9.96
CA PRO A 45 -0.22 1.68 11.35
C PRO A 45 -1.22 0.63 11.87
N PHE A 46 -2.17 0.20 11.05
CA PHE A 46 -3.14 -0.82 11.44
C PHE A 46 -2.43 -2.15 11.77
N LEU A 47 -1.57 -2.65 10.87
CA LEU A 47 -0.82 -3.89 11.07
C LEU A 47 0.10 -3.80 12.29
N LYS A 48 0.78 -2.66 12.49
CA LYS A 48 1.63 -2.44 13.66
C LYS A 48 0.85 -2.57 14.96
N ASN A 49 -0.30 -1.90 15.05
CA ASN A 49 -1.14 -1.96 16.25
C ASN A 49 -1.67 -3.37 16.49
N TRP A 50 -2.04 -4.08 15.43
CA TRP A 50 -2.49 -5.48 15.52
C TRP A 50 -1.36 -6.39 16.04
N LEU A 51 -0.13 -6.27 15.52
CA LEU A 51 1.02 -7.05 16.00
C LEU A 51 1.34 -6.77 17.47
N MET A 52 1.26 -5.51 17.91
CA MET A 52 1.49 -5.15 19.30
C MET A 52 0.44 -5.75 20.24
N ALA A 53 -0.83 -5.75 19.83
CA ALA A 53 -1.90 -6.40 20.59
C ALA A 53 -1.71 -7.92 20.70
N GLN A 54 -1.20 -8.57 19.67
CA GLN A 54 -0.93 -10.02 19.70
C GLN A 54 0.28 -10.37 20.59
N GLN A 55 1.29 -9.50 20.67
CA GLN A 55 2.47 -9.75 21.52
C GLN A 55 2.16 -9.67 23.01
N SER A 56 1.18 -8.85 23.42
CA SER A 56 0.74 -8.79 24.82
C SER A 56 0.00 -10.04 25.30
N ASP A 57 -0.46 -10.89 24.37
CA ASP A 57 -1.24 -12.09 24.67
C ASP A 57 -0.38 -13.37 24.72
N ILE A 58 0.93 -13.28 24.45
CA ILE A 58 1.85 -14.41 24.63
C ILE A 58 2.33 -14.41 26.08
N PRO A 59 1.97 -15.40 26.91
CA PRO A 59 2.57 -15.53 28.22
C PRO A 59 4.05 -15.85 28.01
N VAL A 60 4.92 -14.92 28.40
CA VAL A 60 6.34 -15.22 28.55
C VAL A 60 6.44 -16.20 29.72
N ALA A 61 6.69 -17.47 29.39
CA ALA A 61 7.03 -18.51 30.36
C ALA A 61 8.49 -18.37 30.79
#